data_AF-A0A7Y3HA18-F1
#
_entry.id   AF-A0A7Y3HA18-F1
#
_cell.length_a   1.000
_cell.length_b   1.000
_cell.length_c   1.000
_cell.angle_alpha   90.00
_cell.angle_beta   90.00
_cell.angle_gamma   90.00
#
_symmetry.space_group_name_H-M   'P 1'
#
loop_
_entity.id
_entity.type
_entity.pdbx_description
1 polymer ?
#
loop_
_entity_poly.entity_id
_entity_poly.type
_entity_poly.pdbx_seq_one_letter_code
_entity_poly.pdbx_strand_id
1 'polypeptide(L)'
;RQGRDWNRDGQTEWTFGSLPRSCKTSAGALAYPALVDQSEAVGLRLFDTNADAALAHIEGVRRLLGIQIRDKLAWLSKNHGLTPPALAAWTARGSAHQLLEDLAWSSLAAVADVYALNVRDKATFDGLLNNVRRELGAVFQARSSLLEEVLTGLSALGPALQALQSSHPDVANDLAGLLDDLLYQGFLLELGPDRLAHFPRYLDAMQVRLTRLGEDPRRDAGLVARLDDYWQRYLDYLAAGNEYDLALDEYRWLCHEFRVSLFAQHLGTAQKVSPKRLEQAWQAVVNAA
;
A
#
# COMPACT_ATOMS: atom_id res chain seq x y z
N ARG A 1 18.21 -4.37 -35.78
CA ARG A 1 17.99 -5.83 -35.67
C ARG A 1 18.13 -6.35 -34.23
N GLN A 2 18.99 -5.80 -33.37
CA GLN A 2 19.03 -6.13 -31.92
C GLN A 2 17.81 -5.63 -31.10
N GLY A 3 17.09 -4.60 -31.54
CA GLY A 3 15.88 -4.13 -30.85
C GLY A 3 14.69 -5.11 -30.86
N ARG A 4 14.70 -6.15 -31.72
CA ARG A 4 13.68 -7.22 -31.70
C ARG A 4 13.93 -8.25 -30.60
N ASP A 5 15.17 -8.45 -30.18
CA ASP A 5 15.50 -9.46 -29.16
C ASP A 5 15.08 -9.01 -27.76
N TRP A 6 15.02 -7.69 -27.55
CA TRP A 6 14.63 -7.01 -26.30
C TRP A 6 13.18 -6.54 -26.25
N ASN A 7 12.37 -6.88 -27.26
CA ASN A 7 10.94 -6.58 -27.29
C ASN A 7 10.18 -7.89 -27.48
N ARG A 8 9.66 -8.41 -26.38
CA ARG A 8 8.91 -9.67 -26.31
C ARG A 8 7.67 -9.45 -25.48
N ASP A 9 6.59 -10.13 -25.84
CA ASP A 9 5.28 -10.03 -25.21
C ASP A 9 4.70 -11.41 -24.94
N GLY A 10 3.67 -11.47 -24.11
CA GLY A 10 2.83 -12.66 -23.99
C GLY A 10 3.50 -13.85 -23.30
N GLN A 11 4.60 -13.65 -22.57
CA GLN A 11 5.31 -14.74 -21.90
C GLN A 11 4.65 -15.05 -20.54
N THR A 12 4.34 -16.32 -20.32
CA THR A 12 3.80 -16.85 -19.05
C THR A 12 4.83 -17.69 -18.29
N GLU A 13 5.98 -17.95 -18.91
CA GLU A 13 7.12 -18.67 -18.36
C GLU A 13 8.41 -17.87 -18.60
N TRP A 14 9.48 -18.21 -17.88
CA TRP A 14 10.78 -17.59 -18.12
C TRP A 14 11.42 -18.11 -19.41
N THR A 15 11.34 -17.30 -20.47
CA THR A 15 11.91 -17.59 -21.80
C THR A 15 12.95 -16.55 -22.24
N PHE A 16 13.35 -15.68 -21.31
CA PHE A 16 14.16 -14.48 -21.60
C PHE A 16 15.68 -14.74 -21.66
N GLY A 17 16.13 -15.95 -21.33
CA GLY A 17 17.54 -16.28 -21.21
C GLY A 17 18.17 -15.65 -19.96
N SER A 18 19.43 -15.21 -20.06
CA SER A 18 20.10 -14.43 -19.03
C SER A 18 20.09 -12.96 -19.40
N LEU A 19 19.60 -12.12 -18.49
CA LEU A 19 19.39 -10.69 -18.69
C LEU A 19 20.54 -9.88 -18.06
N PRO A 20 21.37 -9.16 -18.83
CA PRO A 20 22.44 -8.33 -18.27
C PRO A 20 21.83 -7.14 -17.52
N ARG A 21 22.52 -6.60 -16.51
CA ARG A 21 22.03 -5.44 -15.74
C ARG A 21 21.91 -4.16 -16.57
N SER A 22 22.73 -4.04 -17.60
CA SER A 22 22.66 -2.99 -18.62
C SER A 22 23.21 -3.52 -19.94
N CYS A 23 22.87 -2.85 -21.03
CA CYS A 23 23.42 -3.13 -22.35
C CYS A 23 23.59 -1.82 -23.13
N LYS A 24 24.31 -1.87 -24.26
CA LYS A 24 24.35 -0.77 -25.21
C LYS A 24 23.38 -1.06 -26.36
N THR A 25 22.58 -0.07 -26.72
CA THR A 25 21.73 -0.14 -27.92
C THR A 25 22.59 -0.10 -29.17
N SER A 26 21.97 -0.36 -30.34
CA SER A 26 22.67 -0.22 -31.63
C SER A 26 23.14 1.21 -31.92
N ALA A 27 22.57 2.21 -31.24
CA ALA A 27 23.00 3.60 -31.30
C ALA A 27 24.12 3.94 -30.29
N GLY A 28 24.58 2.97 -29.50
CA GLY A 28 25.63 3.13 -28.50
C GLY A 28 25.16 3.68 -27.14
N ALA A 29 23.88 4.06 -27.02
CA ALA A 29 23.29 4.52 -25.77
C ALA A 29 23.19 3.39 -24.74
N LEU A 30 23.41 3.71 -23.46
CA LEU A 30 23.20 2.78 -22.36
C LEU A 30 21.70 2.55 -22.17
N ALA A 31 21.30 1.29 -21.95
CA ALA A 31 19.92 0.92 -21.69
C ALA A 31 19.84 -0.22 -20.66
N TYR A 32 18.69 -0.37 -20.04
CA TYR A 32 18.45 -1.28 -18.93
C TYR A 32 17.31 -2.26 -19.26
N PRO A 33 17.61 -3.56 -19.48
CA PRO A 33 16.58 -4.55 -19.74
C PRO A 33 15.75 -4.87 -18.50
N ALA A 34 14.43 -4.83 -18.64
CA ALA A 34 13.50 -5.14 -17.57
C ALA A 34 12.31 -5.96 -18.09
N LEU A 35 11.81 -6.82 -17.22
CA LEU A 35 10.50 -7.43 -17.43
C LEU A 35 9.43 -6.37 -17.21
N VAL A 36 8.30 -6.49 -17.91
CA VAL A 36 7.16 -5.57 -17.77
C VAL A 36 5.88 -6.37 -17.57
N ASP A 37 5.03 -5.89 -16.67
CA ASP A 37 3.69 -6.44 -16.47
C ASP A 37 2.81 -6.19 -17.72
N GLN A 38 2.08 -7.21 -18.17
CA GLN A 38 1.09 -7.14 -19.26
C GLN A 38 -0.26 -7.74 -18.84
N SER A 39 -0.58 -7.69 -17.55
CA SER A 39 -1.78 -8.24 -16.91
C SER A 39 -1.86 -9.76 -16.97
N GLU A 40 -2.05 -10.38 -18.12
CA GLU A 40 -2.14 -11.85 -18.24
C GLU A 40 -0.81 -12.49 -18.67
N ALA A 41 0.22 -11.68 -18.85
CA ALA A 41 1.53 -12.10 -19.32
C ALA A 41 2.62 -11.14 -18.87
N VAL A 42 3.86 -11.45 -19.25
CA VAL A 42 5.04 -10.63 -19.01
C VAL A 42 5.76 -10.36 -20.32
N GLY A 43 6.20 -9.11 -20.48
CA GLY A 43 7.04 -8.68 -21.59
C GLY A 43 8.49 -8.45 -21.18
N LEU A 44 9.35 -8.21 -22.18
CA LEU A 44 10.72 -7.71 -22.01
C LEU A 44 10.83 -6.37 -22.75
N ARG A 45 11.44 -5.37 -22.11
CA ARG A 45 11.69 -4.03 -22.68
C ARG A 45 13.06 -3.51 -22.28
N LEU A 46 13.53 -2.48 -23.00
CA LEU A 46 14.66 -1.64 -22.61
C LEU A 46 14.14 -0.31 -22.07
N PHE A 47 14.76 0.16 -21.01
CA PHE A 47 14.51 1.47 -20.40
C PHE A 47 15.77 2.34 -20.49
N ASP A 48 15.58 3.65 -20.53
CA ASP A 48 16.68 4.63 -20.62
C ASP A 48 17.32 4.87 -19.24
N THR A 49 16.55 4.74 -18.16
CA THR A 49 17.05 4.91 -16.79
C THR A 49 17.04 3.59 -16.02
N ASN A 50 17.95 3.47 -15.05
CA ASN A 50 17.98 2.30 -14.18
C ASN A 50 16.79 2.24 -13.21
N ALA A 51 16.30 3.41 -12.77
CA ALA A 51 15.20 3.51 -11.81
C ALA A 51 13.89 2.99 -12.41
N ASP A 52 13.53 3.45 -13.61
CA ASP A 52 12.30 3.00 -14.30
C ASP A 52 12.38 1.51 -14.62
N ALA A 53 13.56 1.04 -15.06
CA ALA A 53 13.80 -0.37 -15.31
C ALA A 53 13.62 -1.22 -14.04
N ALA A 54 14.10 -0.73 -12.89
CA ALA A 54 14.02 -1.45 -11.63
C ALA A 54 12.56 -1.62 -11.18
N LEU A 55 11.77 -0.54 -11.20
CA LEU A 55 10.35 -0.58 -10.84
C LEU A 55 9.58 -1.54 -11.75
N ALA A 56 9.70 -1.36 -13.07
CA ALA A 56 9.05 -2.22 -14.05
C ALA A 56 9.47 -3.68 -13.90
N HIS A 57 10.77 -3.93 -13.65
CA HIS A 57 11.28 -5.29 -13.50
C HIS A 57 10.72 -6.00 -12.27
N ILE A 58 10.57 -5.29 -11.13
CA ILE A 58 9.94 -5.85 -9.94
C ILE A 58 8.51 -6.28 -10.26
N GLU A 59 7.73 -5.41 -10.88
CA GLU A 59 6.35 -5.70 -11.29
C GLU A 59 6.28 -6.89 -12.28
N GLY A 60 7.15 -6.91 -13.30
CA GLY A 60 7.19 -7.99 -14.28
C GLY A 60 7.59 -9.35 -13.66
N VAL A 61 8.56 -9.38 -12.73
CA VAL A 61 8.91 -10.59 -11.98
C VAL A 61 7.76 -11.04 -11.11
N ARG A 62 7.13 -10.11 -10.39
CA ARG A 62 5.97 -10.36 -9.53
C ARG A 62 4.80 -10.93 -10.34
N ARG A 63 4.51 -10.37 -11.53
CA ARG A 63 3.52 -10.88 -12.48
C ARG A 63 3.83 -12.31 -12.90
N LEU A 64 5.08 -12.59 -13.30
CA LEU A 64 5.49 -13.92 -13.74
C LEU A 64 5.32 -14.96 -12.62
N LEU A 65 5.71 -14.60 -11.39
CA LEU A 65 5.48 -15.44 -10.21
C LEU A 65 3.98 -15.71 -10.03
N GLY A 66 3.15 -14.67 -10.05
CA GLY A 66 1.70 -14.79 -9.88
C GLY A 66 1.06 -15.71 -10.91
N ILE A 67 1.47 -15.64 -12.18
CA ILE A 67 1.05 -16.58 -13.23
C ILE A 67 1.43 -18.02 -12.86
N GLN A 68 2.66 -18.26 -12.40
CA GLN A 68 3.17 -19.58 -12.02
C GLN A 68 2.53 -20.18 -10.76
N ILE A 69 1.85 -19.38 -9.95
CA ILE A 69 1.17 -19.81 -8.72
C ILE A 69 -0.31 -19.40 -8.67
N ARG A 70 -0.92 -19.11 -9.82
CA ARG A 70 -2.32 -18.63 -9.95
C ARG A 70 -3.31 -19.42 -9.09
N ASP A 71 -3.20 -20.75 -9.11
CA ASP A 71 -4.11 -21.62 -8.39
C ASP A 71 -3.94 -21.49 -6.87
N LYS A 72 -2.70 -21.23 -6.40
CA LYS A 72 -2.41 -20.96 -4.99
C LYS A 72 -2.96 -19.60 -4.57
N LEU A 73 -2.82 -18.56 -5.38
CA LEU A 73 -3.41 -17.24 -5.09
C LEU A 73 -4.94 -17.29 -5.04
N ALA A 74 -5.56 -17.98 -6.00
CA ALA A 74 -7.01 -18.21 -6.01
C ALA A 74 -7.47 -19.03 -4.79
N TRP A 75 -6.70 -20.05 -4.40
CA TRP A 75 -6.99 -20.84 -3.20
C TRP A 75 -6.89 -20.00 -1.93
N LEU A 76 -5.85 -19.16 -1.77
CA LEU A 76 -5.69 -18.28 -0.61
C LEU A 76 -6.83 -17.27 -0.52
N SER A 77 -7.20 -16.65 -1.64
CA SER A 77 -8.31 -15.69 -1.71
C SER A 77 -9.65 -16.34 -1.30
N LYS A 78 -9.86 -17.63 -1.61
CA LYS A 78 -11.04 -18.40 -1.18
C LYS A 78 -10.96 -18.87 0.27
N ASN A 79 -9.76 -19.19 0.77
CA ASN A 79 -9.50 -19.69 2.12
C ASN A 79 -8.88 -18.58 2.99
N HIS A 80 -9.48 -17.40 2.91
CA HIS A 80 -8.94 -16.17 3.47
C HIS A 80 -9.02 -16.14 5.00
N GLY A 81 -10.04 -16.75 5.59
CA GLY A 81 -10.20 -16.85 7.06
C GLY A 81 -10.82 -15.63 7.74
N LEU A 82 -11.27 -14.62 6.97
CA LEU A 82 -12.00 -13.46 7.48
C LEU A 82 -13.45 -13.81 7.81
N THR A 83 -14.00 -13.15 8.83
CA THR A 83 -15.38 -13.41 9.26
C THR A 83 -16.41 -12.71 8.36
N PRO A 84 -17.64 -13.23 8.26
CA PRO A 84 -18.69 -12.57 7.48
C PRO A 84 -18.99 -11.12 7.92
N PRO A 85 -19.02 -10.77 9.23
CA PRO A 85 -19.17 -9.37 9.66
C PRO A 85 -18.02 -8.46 9.22
N ALA A 86 -16.77 -8.93 9.27
CA ALA A 86 -15.62 -8.18 8.80
C ALA A 86 -15.75 -7.87 7.29
N LEU A 87 -16.07 -8.88 6.48
CA LEU A 87 -16.32 -8.68 5.05
C LEU A 87 -17.50 -7.75 4.77
N ALA A 88 -18.57 -7.83 5.57
CA ALA A 88 -19.73 -6.96 5.44
C ALA A 88 -19.36 -5.47 5.65
N ALA A 89 -18.44 -5.17 6.58
CA ALA A 89 -17.97 -3.81 6.84
C ALA A 89 -17.28 -3.17 5.60
N TRP A 90 -16.70 -3.98 4.72
CA TRP A 90 -16.07 -3.51 3.49
C TRP A 90 -17.05 -3.17 2.36
N THR A 91 -18.27 -3.73 2.38
CA THR A 91 -19.20 -3.67 1.23
C THR A 91 -19.62 -2.26 0.80
N ALA A 92 -19.57 -1.28 1.72
CA ALA A 92 -19.83 0.12 1.41
C ALA A 92 -18.67 0.82 0.69
N ARG A 93 -17.46 0.24 0.75
CA ARG A 93 -16.21 0.78 0.18
C ARG A 93 -15.79 0.08 -1.10
N GLY A 94 -16.14 -1.20 -1.26
CA GLY A 94 -15.83 -1.91 -2.49
C GLY A 94 -16.18 -3.39 -2.47
N SER A 95 -15.70 -4.09 -3.49
CA SER A 95 -15.89 -5.53 -3.63
C SER A 95 -15.03 -6.30 -2.63
N ALA A 96 -15.66 -7.14 -1.81
CA ALA A 96 -14.96 -8.08 -0.94
C ALA A 96 -14.11 -9.07 -1.76
N HIS A 97 -14.57 -9.46 -2.95
CA HIS A 97 -13.80 -10.33 -3.83
C HIS A 97 -12.49 -9.65 -4.26
N GLN A 98 -12.55 -8.39 -4.69
CA GLN A 98 -11.36 -7.63 -5.09
C GLN A 98 -10.40 -7.44 -3.90
N LEU A 99 -10.92 -7.12 -2.70
CA LEU A 99 -10.10 -6.98 -1.50
C LEU A 99 -9.29 -8.24 -1.19
N LEU A 100 -9.89 -9.43 -1.37
CA LEU A 100 -9.22 -10.71 -1.13
C LEU A 100 -8.17 -11.04 -2.19
N GLU A 101 -8.42 -10.68 -3.45
CA GLU A 101 -7.42 -10.77 -4.52
C GLU A 101 -6.24 -9.82 -4.25
N ASP A 102 -6.52 -8.59 -3.83
CA ASP A 102 -5.50 -7.59 -3.47
C ASP A 102 -4.68 -8.05 -2.25
N LEU A 103 -5.32 -8.71 -1.27
CA LEU A 103 -4.63 -9.32 -0.14
C LEU A 103 -3.67 -10.42 -0.60
N ALA A 104 -4.09 -11.29 -1.53
CA ALA A 104 -3.24 -12.34 -2.08
C ALA A 104 -2.07 -11.76 -2.89
N TRP A 105 -2.33 -10.77 -3.74
CA TRP A 105 -1.31 -10.10 -4.54
C TRP A 105 -0.30 -9.32 -3.69
N SER A 106 -0.77 -8.56 -2.71
CA SER A 106 0.11 -7.83 -1.79
C SER A 106 0.93 -8.76 -0.89
N SER A 107 0.39 -9.94 -0.54
CA SER A 107 1.16 -10.98 0.15
C SER A 107 2.26 -11.57 -0.71
N LEU A 108 2.01 -11.74 -2.02
CA LEU A 108 3.05 -12.15 -2.97
C LEU A 108 4.13 -11.07 -3.11
N ALA A 109 3.74 -9.81 -3.27
CA ALA A 109 4.66 -8.67 -3.31
C ALA A 109 5.60 -8.66 -2.08
N ALA A 110 5.04 -8.79 -0.88
CA ALA A 110 5.78 -8.81 0.38
C ALA A 110 6.85 -9.91 0.46
N VAL A 111 6.66 -11.05 -0.20
CA VAL A 111 7.64 -12.15 -0.24
C VAL A 111 8.65 -11.98 -1.39
N ALA A 112 8.18 -11.49 -2.54
CA ALA A 112 8.94 -11.55 -3.79
C ALA A 112 9.83 -10.32 -4.02
N ASP A 113 9.34 -9.13 -3.73
CA ASP A 113 9.91 -7.88 -4.26
C ASP A 113 11.31 -7.59 -3.74
N VAL A 114 11.60 -7.97 -2.48
CA VAL A 114 12.92 -7.84 -1.86
C VAL A 114 14.01 -8.58 -2.66
N TYR A 115 13.63 -9.62 -3.41
CA TYR A 115 14.53 -10.43 -4.22
C TYR A 115 14.39 -10.20 -5.73
N ALA A 116 13.34 -9.52 -6.17
CA ALA A 116 12.95 -9.45 -7.58
C ALA A 116 14.05 -8.82 -8.46
N LEU A 117 14.75 -7.79 -8.00
CA LEU A 117 15.84 -7.15 -8.74
C LEU A 117 17.07 -8.06 -8.98
N ASN A 118 17.20 -9.16 -8.23
CA ASN A 118 18.25 -10.14 -8.44
C ASN A 118 17.88 -11.19 -9.50
N VAL A 119 16.61 -11.29 -9.89
CA VAL A 119 16.12 -12.30 -10.84
C VAL A 119 16.49 -11.91 -12.27
N ARG A 120 17.64 -12.41 -12.73
CA ARG A 120 18.16 -12.12 -14.07
C ARG A 120 18.30 -13.36 -14.96
N ASP A 121 17.97 -14.54 -14.46
CA ASP A 121 17.97 -15.79 -15.21
C ASP A 121 16.95 -16.80 -14.64
N LYS A 122 16.78 -17.91 -15.35
CA LYS A 122 15.84 -18.99 -15.00
C LYS A 122 16.14 -19.58 -13.62
N ALA A 123 17.42 -19.79 -13.30
CA ALA A 123 17.81 -20.43 -12.05
C ALA A 123 17.44 -19.57 -10.83
N THR A 124 17.69 -18.26 -10.92
CA THR A 124 17.33 -17.30 -9.86
C THR A 124 15.81 -17.13 -9.76
N PHE A 125 15.10 -17.12 -10.89
CA PHE A 125 13.64 -17.12 -10.90
C PHE A 125 13.06 -18.36 -10.21
N ASP A 126 13.57 -19.55 -10.54
CA ASP A 126 13.11 -20.81 -9.94
C ASP A 126 13.41 -20.86 -8.43
N GLY A 127 14.55 -20.32 -8.01
CA GLY A 127 14.88 -20.15 -6.60
C GLY A 127 13.86 -19.27 -5.87
N LEU A 128 13.52 -18.11 -6.45
CA LEU A 128 12.51 -17.22 -5.88
C LEU A 128 11.11 -17.85 -5.89
N LEU A 129 10.72 -18.52 -6.98
CA LEU A 129 9.45 -19.23 -7.08
C LEU A 129 9.30 -20.30 -6.00
N ASN A 130 10.35 -21.07 -5.72
CA ASN A 130 10.36 -22.05 -4.65
C ASN A 130 10.24 -21.39 -3.25
N ASN A 131 10.94 -20.27 -3.04
CA ASN A 131 10.80 -19.50 -1.81
C ASN A 131 9.37 -18.99 -1.62
N VAL A 132 8.79 -18.37 -2.65
CA VAL A 132 7.40 -17.90 -2.64
C VAL A 132 6.42 -19.04 -2.35
N ARG A 133 6.59 -20.21 -3.00
CA ARG A 133 5.75 -21.38 -2.73
C ARG A 133 5.81 -21.83 -1.27
N ARG A 134 6.94 -21.67 -0.59
CA ARG A 134 7.11 -22.01 0.82
C ARG A 134 6.52 -20.94 1.76
N GLU A 135 6.87 -19.68 1.57
CA GLU A 135 6.59 -18.60 2.54
C GLU A 135 5.19 -17.97 2.38
N LEU A 136 4.63 -17.94 1.16
CA LEU A 136 3.42 -17.16 0.86
C LEU A 136 2.23 -17.51 1.75
N GLY A 137 2.08 -18.78 2.15
CA GLY A 137 0.97 -19.20 3.01
C GLY A 137 1.02 -18.52 4.38
N ALA A 138 2.19 -18.51 5.03
CA ALA A 138 2.37 -17.90 6.34
C ALA A 138 2.21 -16.38 6.28
N VAL A 139 2.80 -15.73 5.26
CA VAL A 139 2.67 -14.28 5.05
C VAL A 139 1.23 -13.87 4.78
N PHE A 140 0.51 -14.61 3.93
CA PHE A 140 -0.90 -14.36 3.66
C PHE A 140 -1.75 -14.48 4.93
N GLN A 141 -1.54 -15.52 5.75
CA GLN A 141 -2.29 -15.71 6.99
C GLN A 141 -2.04 -14.56 7.99
N ALA A 142 -0.79 -14.15 8.18
CA ALA A 142 -0.47 -13.00 9.03
C ALA A 142 -1.13 -11.71 8.54
N ARG A 143 -1.10 -11.44 7.23
CA ARG A 143 -1.77 -10.25 6.64
C ARG A 143 -3.30 -10.35 6.71
N SER A 144 -3.85 -11.56 6.58
CA SER A 144 -5.29 -11.80 6.73
C SER A 144 -5.76 -11.52 8.16
N SER A 145 -5.00 -11.95 9.18
CA SER A 145 -5.30 -11.63 10.58
C SER A 145 -5.28 -10.12 10.83
N LEU A 146 -4.31 -9.40 10.28
CA LEU A 146 -4.29 -7.94 10.35
C LEU A 146 -5.50 -7.32 9.64
N LEU A 147 -5.88 -7.82 8.46
CA LEU A 147 -7.04 -7.31 7.74
C LEU A 147 -8.35 -7.57 8.51
N GLU A 148 -8.48 -8.71 9.18
CA GLU A 148 -9.61 -9.00 10.07
C GLU A 148 -9.73 -7.96 11.19
N GLU A 149 -8.63 -7.64 11.88
CA GLU A 149 -8.58 -6.59 12.90
C GLU A 149 -8.97 -5.22 12.33
N VAL A 150 -8.47 -4.87 11.13
CA VAL A 150 -8.80 -3.62 10.43
C VAL A 150 -10.29 -3.54 10.11
N LEU A 151 -10.86 -4.58 9.51
CA LEU A 151 -12.28 -4.58 9.14
C LEU A 151 -13.20 -4.63 10.37
N THR A 152 -12.76 -5.26 11.45
CA THR A 152 -13.47 -5.23 12.74
C THR A 152 -13.50 -3.83 13.33
N GLY A 153 -12.35 -3.13 13.33
CA GLY A 153 -12.28 -1.73 13.74
C GLY A 153 -13.14 -0.81 12.88
N LEU A 154 -13.15 -1.01 11.55
CA LEU A 154 -14.01 -0.28 10.63
C LEU A 154 -15.50 -0.50 10.97
N SER A 155 -15.91 -1.75 11.21
CA SER A 155 -17.27 -2.11 11.59
C SER A 155 -17.70 -1.41 12.89
N ALA A 156 -16.81 -1.36 13.88
CA ALA A 156 -17.07 -0.73 15.18
C ALA A 156 -17.27 0.79 15.08
N LEU A 157 -16.61 1.47 14.13
CA LEU A 157 -16.72 2.91 13.93
C LEU A 157 -18.04 3.33 13.28
N GLY A 158 -18.63 2.48 12.43
CA GLY A 158 -19.80 2.81 11.61
C GLY A 158 -20.99 3.40 12.39
N PRO A 159 -21.51 2.74 13.43
CA PRO A 159 -22.65 3.26 14.21
C PRO A 159 -22.34 4.59 14.90
N ALA A 160 -21.13 4.78 15.39
CA ALA A 160 -20.71 6.01 16.06
C ALA A 160 -20.66 7.19 15.06
N LEU A 161 -20.09 6.97 13.87
CA LEU A 161 -20.07 7.99 12.82
C LEU A 161 -21.48 8.41 12.40
N GLN A 162 -22.39 7.43 12.24
CA GLN A 162 -23.79 7.74 11.91
C GLN A 162 -24.48 8.56 13.01
N ALA A 163 -24.24 8.24 14.27
CA ALA A 163 -24.81 8.98 15.40
C ALA A 163 -24.26 10.42 15.48
N LEU A 164 -22.98 10.61 15.17
CA LEU A 164 -22.34 11.93 15.19
C LEU A 164 -22.77 12.85 14.06
N GLN A 165 -23.30 12.33 12.95
CA GLN A 165 -23.69 13.16 11.80
C GLN A 165 -24.68 14.28 12.18
N SER A 166 -25.52 14.06 13.20
CA SER A 166 -26.49 15.06 13.68
C SER A 166 -25.95 15.97 14.78
N SER A 167 -25.01 15.50 15.61
CA SER A 167 -24.55 16.22 16.81
C SER A 167 -23.18 16.89 16.63
N HIS A 168 -22.27 16.24 15.90
CA HIS A 168 -20.90 16.69 15.64
C HIS A 168 -20.51 16.39 14.18
N PRO A 169 -21.16 17.03 13.19
CA PRO A 169 -20.95 16.73 11.77
C PRO A 169 -19.47 16.92 11.34
N ASP A 170 -18.77 17.91 11.89
CA ASP A 170 -17.37 18.16 11.57
C ASP A 170 -16.45 17.00 12.00
N VAL A 171 -16.72 16.40 13.17
CA VAL A 171 -15.96 15.23 13.65
C VAL A 171 -16.30 14.00 12.81
N ALA A 172 -17.59 13.80 12.48
CA ALA A 172 -18.01 12.70 11.63
C ALA A 172 -17.33 12.77 10.25
N ASN A 173 -17.28 13.97 9.65
CA ASN A 173 -16.66 14.21 8.35
C ASN A 173 -15.13 14.03 8.40
N ASP A 174 -14.43 14.52 9.43
CA ASP A 174 -12.98 14.30 9.57
C ASP A 174 -12.64 12.82 9.70
N LEU A 175 -13.39 12.07 10.53
CA LEU A 175 -13.16 10.63 10.69
C LEU A 175 -13.52 9.84 9.43
N ALA A 176 -14.59 10.23 8.72
CA ALA A 176 -14.93 9.63 7.43
C ALA A 176 -13.82 9.86 6.39
N GLY A 177 -13.31 11.10 6.28
CA GLY A 177 -12.18 11.42 5.40
C GLY A 177 -10.90 10.67 5.77
N LEU A 178 -10.66 10.45 7.06
CA LEU A 178 -9.53 9.65 7.52
C LEU A 178 -9.66 8.16 7.15
N LEU A 179 -10.88 7.62 7.23
CA LEU A 179 -11.16 6.26 6.76
C LEU A 179 -11.05 6.16 5.23
N ASP A 180 -11.45 7.19 4.49
CA ASP A 180 -11.31 7.22 3.03
C ASP A 180 -9.86 7.28 2.59
N ASP A 181 -9.02 8.06 3.29
CA ASP A 181 -7.57 8.08 3.05
C ASP A 181 -6.93 6.72 3.35
N LEU A 182 -7.27 6.06 4.46
CA LEU A 182 -6.66 4.79 4.85
C LEU A 182 -7.21 3.59 4.05
N LEU A 183 -8.53 3.53 3.83
CA LEU A 183 -9.28 2.35 3.39
C LEU A 183 -10.00 2.62 2.06
N TYR A 184 -9.25 3.04 1.06
CA TYR A 184 -9.72 3.17 -0.33
C TYR A 184 -9.59 1.85 -1.09
N GLN A 185 -10.28 1.73 -2.22
CA GLN A 185 -10.16 0.53 -3.06
C GLN A 185 -8.74 0.41 -3.63
N GLY A 186 -8.10 -0.75 -3.46
CA GLY A 186 -6.73 -0.99 -3.92
C GLY A 186 -5.64 -0.68 -2.90
N PHE A 187 -5.97 -0.15 -1.72
CA PHE A 187 -4.97 0.26 -0.71
C PHE A 187 -3.96 -0.86 -0.37
N LEU A 188 -4.38 -2.12 -0.33
CA LEU A 188 -3.49 -3.25 -0.04
C LEU A 188 -2.35 -3.42 -1.06
N LEU A 189 -2.56 -3.02 -2.32
CA LEU A 189 -1.57 -3.11 -3.39
C LEU A 189 -0.55 -1.96 -3.34
N GLU A 190 -0.97 -0.80 -2.85
CA GLU A 190 -0.18 0.43 -2.80
C GLU A 190 0.54 0.62 -1.46
N LEU A 191 0.09 -0.08 -0.42
CA LEU A 191 0.73 -0.02 0.89
C LEU A 191 2.15 -0.58 0.87
N GLY A 192 3.07 0.19 1.45
CA GLY A 192 4.37 -0.33 1.85
C GLY A 192 4.24 -1.57 2.75
N PRO A 193 5.20 -2.51 2.70
CA PRO A 193 5.04 -3.86 3.24
C PRO A 193 4.65 -3.91 4.73
N ASP A 194 5.16 -2.97 5.53
CA ASP A 194 4.95 -2.92 6.99
C ASP A 194 3.76 -2.06 7.42
N ARG A 195 3.13 -1.32 6.50
CA ARG A 195 2.13 -0.30 6.86
C ARG A 195 0.82 -0.89 7.37
N LEU A 196 0.38 -2.02 6.82
CA LEU A 196 -0.88 -2.68 7.21
C LEU A 196 -0.91 -2.99 8.72
N ALA A 197 0.23 -3.32 9.32
CA ALA A 197 0.33 -3.62 10.75
C ALA A 197 -0.01 -2.43 11.67
N HIS A 198 -0.03 -1.21 11.13
CA HIS A 198 -0.37 0.00 11.90
C HIS A 198 -1.84 0.39 11.81
N PHE A 199 -2.61 -0.18 10.87
CA PHE A 199 -4.00 0.19 10.66
C PHE A 199 -4.89 -0.08 11.87
N PRO A 200 -4.81 -1.23 12.56
CA PRO A 200 -5.60 -1.46 13.78
C PRO A 200 -5.39 -0.34 14.81
N ARG A 201 -4.14 0.07 15.02
CA ARG A 201 -3.79 1.18 15.93
C ARG A 201 -4.41 2.51 15.50
N TYR A 202 -4.46 2.81 14.20
CA TYR A 202 -5.10 4.05 13.73
C TYR A 202 -6.62 4.03 13.96
N LEU A 203 -7.28 2.89 13.73
CA LEU A 203 -8.70 2.73 13.99
C LEU A 203 -9.02 2.76 15.49
N ASP A 204 -8.16 2.18 16.33
CA ASP A 204 -8.28 2.28 17.79
C ASP A 204 -8.11 3.72 18.26
N ALA A 205 -7.20 4.50 17.66
CA ALA A 205 -7.06 5.92 17.97
C ALA A 205 -8.31 6.73 17.62
N MET A 206 -9.02 6.38 16.54
CA MET A 206 -10.33 6.96 16.22
C MET A 206 -11.37 6.59 17.27
N GLN A 207 -11.43 5.34 17.72
CA GLN A 207 -12.35 4.90 18.79
C GLN A 207 -12.07 5.63 20.12
N VAL A 208 -10.80 5.79 20.49
CA VAL A 208 -10.39 6.55 21.68
C VAL A 208 -10.84 8.01 21.57
N ARG A 209 -10.70 8.62 20.38
CA ARG A 209 -11.17 9.98 20.15
C ARG A 209 -12.69 10.08 20.32
N LEU A 210 -13.45 9.15 19.76
CA LEU A 210 -14.91 9.12 19.87
C LEU A 210 -15.37 9.06 21.33
N THR A 211 -14.75 8.21 22.15
CA THR A 211 -15.02 8.13 23.59
C THR A 211 -14.73 9.45 24.29
N ARG A 212 -13.56 10.06 24.03
CA ARG A 212 -13.16 11.33 24.65
C ARG A 212 -13.99 12.53 24.19
N LEU A 213 -14.48 12.50 22.94
CA LEU A 213 -15.40 13.51 22.43
C LEU A 213 -16.68 13.57 23.26
N GLY A 214 -17.21 12.40 23.67
CA GLY A 214 -18.38 12.34 24.55
C GLY A 214 -18.14 12.89 25.95
N GLU A 215 -16.89 12.87 26.43
CA GLU A 215 -16.49 13.38 27.76
C GLU A 215 -16.22 14.89 27.75
N ASP A 216 -15.43 15.39 26.79
CA ASP A 216 -15.04 16.80 26.70
C ASP A 216 -14.87 17.26 25.23
N PRO A 217 -15.96 17.73 24.59
CA PRO A 217 -15.92 18.22 23.22
C PRO A 217 -14.99 19.42 23.00
N ARG A 218 -14.79 20.27 24.02
CA ARG A 218 -13.92 21.46 23.90
C ARG A 218 -12.47 21.04 23.81
N ARG A 219 -12.08 20.02 24.57
CA ARG A 219 -10.73 19.44 24.48
C ARG A 219 -10.49 18.80 23.13
N ASP A 220 -11.44 18.07 22.56
CA ASP A 220 -11.32 17.50 21.20
C ASP A 220 -11.04 18.61 20.18
N ALA A 221 -11.86 19.67 20.17
CA ALA A 221 -11.69 20.80 19.26
C ALA A 221 -10.31 21.46 19.38
N GLY A 222 -9.79 21.62 20.61
CA GLY A 222 -8.44 22.14 20.83
C GLY A 222 -7.31 21.23 20.32
N LEU A 223 -7.52 19.91 20.27
CA LEU A 223 -6.57 18.96 19.68
C LEU A 223 -6.66 18.98 18.16
N VAL A 224 -7.86 19.04 17.58
CA VAL A 224 -8.07 19.16 16.12
C VAL A 224 -7.37 20.40 15.58
N ALA A 225 -7.53 21.55 16.22
CA ALA A 225 -6.92 22.80 15.79
C ALA A 225 -5.37 22.75 15.72
N ARG A 226 -4.72 21.81 16.42
CA ARG A 226 -3.27 21.62 16.35
C ARG A 226 -2.81 20.82 15.14
N LEU A 227 -3.73 20.11 14.49
CA LEU A 227 -3.49 19.18 13.40
C LEU A 227 -4.00 19.72 12.06
N ASP A 228 -5.09 20.50 12.10
CA ASP A 228 -5.90 20.87 10.94
C ASP A 228 -5.07 21.44 9.79
N ASP A 229 -4.20 22.42 10.08
CA ASP A 229 -3.29 23.02 9.10
C ASP A 229 -2.40 21.98 8.38
N TYR A 230 -1.93 20.96 9.09
CA TYR A 230 -1.07 19.94 8.50
C TYR A 230 -1.84 19.00 7.58
N TRP A 231 -3.05 18.61 8.01
CA TRP A 231 -3.90 17.72 7.24
C TRP A 231 -4.47 18.42 6.01
N GLN A 232 -4.93 19.66 6.16
CA GLN A 232 -5.47 20.45 5.06
C GLN A 232 -4.43 20.72 3.97
N ARG A 233 -3.17 21.00 4.34
CA ARG A 233 -2.07 21.12 3.36
C ARG A 233 -1.90 19.88 2.49
N TYR A 234 -1.99 18.68 3.08
CA TYR A 234 -1.93 17.42 2.34
C TYR A 234 -3.10 17.29 1.36
N LEU A 235 -4.32 17.57 1.82
CA LEU A 235 -5.52 17.50 0.98
C LEU A 235 -5.48 18.53 -0.16
N ASP A 236 -5.09 19.77 0.13
CA ASP A 236 -4.99 20.85 -0.86
C ASP A 236 -3.94 20.54 -1.94
N TYR A 237 -2.82 19.92 -1.55
CA TYR A 237 -1.77 19.51 -2.48
C TYR A 237 -2.26 18.44 -3.45
N LEU A 238 -3.03 17.46 -2.99
CA LEU A 238 -3.66 16.47 -3.85
C LEU A 238 -4.76 17.08 -4.72
N ALA A 239 -5.58 17.98 -4.16
CA ALA A 239 -6.65 18.66 -4.89
C ALA A 239 -6.12 19.56 -6.02
N ALA A 240 -4.89 20.06 -5.89
CA ALA A 240 -4.18 20.80 -6.94
C ALA A 240 -3.65 19.91 -8.08
N GLY A 241 -3.79 18.59 -7.98
CA GLY A 241 -3.37 17.63 -9.00
C GLY A 241 -1.87 17.34 -9.00
N ASN A 242 -1.16 17.63 -7.91
CA ASN A 242 0.24 17.29 -7.77
C ASN A 242 0.44 15.77 -7.65
N GLU A 243 1.62 15.30 -8.02
CA GLU A 243 1.98 13.88 -7.96
C GLU A 243 2.08 13.39 -6.51
N TYR A 244 1.61 12.16 -6.27
CA TYR A 244 1.82 11.46 -5.00
C TYR A 244 3.18 10.75 -5.05
N ASP A 245 4.20 11.40 -4.51
CA ASP A 245 5.57 10.88 -4.44
C ASP A 245 5.90 10.31 -3.04
N LEU A 246 7.13 9.83 -2.89
CA LEU A 246 7.61 9.27 -1.61
C LEU A 246 7.67 10.31 -0.49
N ALA A 247 7.92 11.58 -0.82
CA ALA A 247 7.97 12.65 0.18
C ALA A 247 6.57 12.93 0.73
N LEU A 248 5.55 12.94 -0.15
CA LEU A 248 4.16 13.11 0.24
C LEU A 248 3.65 11.91 1.06
N ASP A 249 4.04 10.69 0.69
CA ASP A 249 3.74 9.49 1.47
C ASP A 249 4.30 9.60 2.90
N GLU A 250 5.58 9.98 3.04
CA GLU A 250 6.20 10.16 4.36
C GLU A 250 5.45 11.21 5.19
N TYR A 251 5.10 12.35 4.58
CA TYR A 251 4.32 13.41 5.24
C TYR A 251 2.94 12.92 5.70
N ARG A 252 2.22 12.22 4.82
CA ARG A 252 0.90 11.63 5.11
C ARG A 252 0.98 10.71 6.32
N TRP A 253 1.96 9.81 6.38
CA TRP A 253 2.12 8.91 7.52
C TRP A 253 2.48 9.65 8.82
N LEU A 254 3.28 10.71 8.75
CA LEU A 254 3.53 11.55 9.92
C LEU A 254 2.26 12.25 10.41
N CYS A 255 1.33 12.63 9.53
CA CYS A 255 0.03 13.19 9.95
C CYS A 255 -0.78 12.16 10.74
N HIS A 256 -0.83 10.90 10.28
CA HIS A 256 -1.46 9.80 11.00
C HIS A 256 -0.81 9.52 12.37
N GLU A 257 0.52 9.53 12.44
CA GLU A 257 1.23 9.41 13.73
C GLU A 257 0.92 10.58 14.67
N PHE A 258 0.84 11.80 14.13
CA PHE A 258 0.54 12.98 14.92
C PHE A 258 -0.89 12.91 15.49
N ARG A 259 -1.86 12.45 14.69
CA ARG A 259 -3.22 12.12 15.15
C ARG A 259 -3.19 11.18 16.36
N VAL A 260 -2.49 10.06 16.27
CA VAL A 260 -2.36 9.13 17.40
C VAL A 260 -1.74 9.81 18.63
N SER A 261 -0.69 10.62 18.44
CA SER A 261 -0.02 11.33 19.53
C SER A 261 -0.91 12.37 20.24
N LEU A 262 -1.91 12.92 19.56
CA LEU A 262 -2.84 13.90 20.13
C LEU A 262 -4.01 13.19 20.84
N PHE A 263 -4.65 12.25 20.16
CA PHE A 263 -5.91 11.67 20.61
C PHE A 263 -5.73 10.42 21.47
N ALA A 264 -4.67 9.63 21.26
CA ALA A 264 -4.51 8.29 21.84
C ALA A 264 -3.07 7.96 22.25
N GLN A 265 -2.43 8.85 23.03
CA GLN A 265 -1.02 8.73 23.46
C GLN A 265 -0.60 7.36 24.02
N HIS A 266 -1.50 6.66 24.72
CA HIS A 266 -1.23 5.35 25.31
C HIS A 266 -1.00 4.23 24.28
N LEU A 267 -1.46 4.42 23.04
CA LEU A 267 -1.23 3.47 21.93
C LEU A 267 0.19 3.58 21.34
N GLY A 268 0.91 4.66 21.63
CA GLY A 268 2.24 4.92 21.09
C GLY A 268 2.26 5.25 19.59
N THR A 269 3.42 5.72 19.11
CA THR A 269 3.66 6.08 17.71
C THR A 269 4.73 5.16 17.10
N ALA A 270 4.57 4.76 15.83
CA ALA A 270 5.56 3.89 15.17
C ALA A 270 6.90 4.63 14.94
N GLN A 271 6.81 5.96 14.81
CA GLN A 271 7.96 6.84 14.74
C GLN A 271 7.73 8.10 15.57
N LYS A 272 8.81 8.77 15.96
CA LYS A 272 8.71 10.03 16.71
C LYS A 272 8.10 11.09 15.80
N VAL A 273 7.06 11.78 16.27
CA VAL A 273 6.35 12.83 15.52
C VAL A 273 6.25 14.10 16.36
N SER A 274 6.28 15.26 15.70
CA SER A 274 6.10 16.58 16.31
C SER A 274 5.77 17.62 15.22
N PRO A 275 5.23 18.80 15.59
CA PRO A 275 5.03 19.91 14.64
C PRO A 275 6.29 20.23 13.82
N LYS A 276 7.46 20.25 14.46
CA LYS A 276 8.74 20.49 13.79
C LYS A 276 9.06 19.42 12.74
N ARG A 277 8.75 18.15 13.01
CA ARG A 277 8.98 17.06 12.06
C ARG A 277 8.00 17.11 10.89
N LEU A 278 6.73 17.42 11.13
CA LEU A 278 5.75 17.61 10.08
C LEU A 278 6.19 18.75 9.14
N GLU A 279 6.64 19.87 9.68
CA GLU A 279 7.15 20.97 8.87
C GLU A 279 8.39 20.56 8.05
N GLN A 280 9.32 19.82 8.64
CA GLN A 280 10.49 19.29 7.91
C GLN A 280 10.10 18.36 6.76
N ALA A 281 9.16 17.44 6.99
CA ALA A 281 8.65 16.55 5.96
C ALA A 281 7.91 17.33 4.87
N TRP A 282 7.13 18.36 5.24
CA TRP A 282 6.46 19.23 4.28
C TRP A 282 7.44 19.97 3.37
N GLN A 283 8.55 20.47 3.92
CA GLN A 283 9.59 21.11 3.10
C GLN A 283 10.21 20.11 2.10
N ALA A 284 10.28 18.81 2.42
CA ALA A 284 10.73 17.81 1.47
C ALA A 284 9.75 17.65 0.30
N VAL A 285 8.43 17.65 0.57
CA VAL A 285 7.37 17.62 -0.46
C VAL A 285 7.53 18.80 -1.42
N VAL A 286 7.63 20.02 -0.88
CA VAL A 286 7.72 21.24 -1.70
C VAL A 286 9.01 21.31 -2.52
N ASN A 287 10.12 20.71 -2.04
CA ASN A 287 11.38 20.69 -2.77
C ASN A 287 11.47 19.57 -3.82
N ALA A 288 10.61 18.56 -3.74
CA ALA A 288 10.53 17.45 -4.69
C ALA A 288 9.64 17.77 -5.91
N ALA A 289 8.66 18.67 -5.72
CA ALA A 289 7.78 19.22 -6.74
C ALA A 289 8.49 20.20 -7.70
#